data_AF-S4W924-F1
#
_entry.id   AF-S4W924-F1
#
_cell.length_a   1.000
_cell.length_b   1.000
_cell.length_c   1.000
_cell.angle_alpha   90.00
_cell.angle_beta   90.00
_cell.angle_gamma   90.00
#
_symmetry.space_group_name_H-M   'P 1'
#
loop_
_entity.id
_entity.type
_entity.pdbx_description
1 polymer ?
#
loop_
_entity_poly.entity_id
_entity_poly.type
_entity_poly.pdbx_seq_one_letter_code
_entity_poly.pdbx_strand_id
1 'polypeptide(L)'
;MEEEKLSRADTKRLFIQELERYLLRISQKGDRLRKSSTKFSVARYSGLGSKIKLYLSNEQIYVRVFTSGEINISYYDTFYGTETRKEISPKFTDGTYTENEVKLMIKETKKFIRESLR
;
A
#
# COMPACT_ATOMS: atom_id res chain seq x y z
N MET A 1 -30.49 3.91 2.60
CA MET A 1 -29.99 2.56 2.29
C MET A 1 -28.64 2.48 2.96
N GLU A 2 -28.51 1.68 4.03
CA GLU A 2 -27.22 1.51 4.71
C GLU A 2 -26.28 0.78 3.75
N GLU A 3 -25.04 1.26 3.64
CA GLU A 3 -24.01 0.60 2.84
C GLU A 3 -23.65 -0.75 3.47
N GLU A 4 -23.54 -1.78 2.64
CA GLU A 4 -23.15 -3.10 3.09
C GLU A 4 -21.72 -3.07 3.64
N LYS A 5 -21.54 -3.59 4.85
CA LYS A 5 -20.23 -3.68 5.50
C LYS A 5 -19.48 -4.88 4.98
N LEU A 6 -18.21 -4.67 4.64
CA LEU A 6 -17.34 -5.68 4.07
C LEU A 6 -16.83 -6.64 5.15
N SER A 7 -16.56 -7.89 4.73
CA SER A 7 -15.70 -8.76 5.52
C SER A 7 -14.28 -8.17 5.58
N ARG A 8 -13.50 -8.55 6.59
CA ARG A 8 -12.08 -8.20 6.70
C ARG A 8 -11.29 -8.72 5.51
N ALA A 9 -11.67 -9.88 4.98
CA ALA A 9 -11.03 -10.47 3.80
C ALA A 9 -11.25 -9.59 2.56
N ASP A 10 -12.49 -9.15 2.33
CA ASP A 10 -12.86 -8.30 1.19
C ASP A 10 -12.27 -6.90 1.32
N THR A 11 -12.29 -6.34 2.53
CA THR A 11 -11.64 -5.07 2.86
C THR A 11 -10.14 -5.10 2.53
N LYS A 12 -9.42 -6.14 2.97
CA LYS A 12 -7.99 -6.33 2.63
C LYS A 12 -7.79 -6.49 1.13
N ARG A 13 -8.65 -7.26 0.47
CA ARG A 13 -8.56 -7.52 -0.98
C ARG A 13 -8.66 -6.23 -1.77
N LEU A 14 -9.67 -5.42 -1.47
CA LEU A 14 -9.89 -4.12 -2.10
C LEU A 14 -8.69 -3.19 -1.89
N PHE A 15 -8.20 -3.10 -0.65
CA PHE A 15 -7.06 -2.27 -0.30
C PHE A 15 -5.78 -2.67 -1.05
N ILE A 16 -5.49 -3.97 -1.10
CA ILE A 16 -4.31 -4.51 -1.80
C ILE A 16 -4.42 -4.24 -3.30
N GLN A 17 -5.56 -4.56 -3.93
CA GLN A 17 -5.74 -4.40 -5.38
C GLN A 17 -5.57 -2.94 -5.82
N GLU A 18 -6.14 -2.00 -5.06
CA GLU A 18 -6.05 -0.58 -5.39
C GLU A 18 -4.65 0.00 -5.20
N LEU A 19 -3.91 -0.44 -4.18
CA LEU A 19 -2.52 -0.01 -3.99
C LEU A 19 -1.56 -0.69 -4.97
N GLU A 20 -1.79 -1.95 -5.33
CA GLU A 20 -1.05 -2.64 -6.37
C GLU A 20 -1.16 -1.87 -7.71
N ARG A 21 -2.39 -1.58 -8.15
CA ARG A 21 -2.63 -0.79 -9.38
C ARG A 21 -1.95 0.58 -9.32
N TYR A 22 -2.02 1.25 -8.18
CA TYR A 22 -1.43 2.58 -8.02
C TYR A 22 0.10 2.56 -8.07
N LEU A 23 0.74 1.66 -7.33
CA LEU A 23 2.20 1.52 -7.30
C LEU A 23 2.74 1.01 -8.64
N LEU A 24 2.00 0.15 -9.34
CA LEU A 24 2.33 -0.26 -10.70
C LEU A 24 2.32 0.94 -11.67
N ARG A 25 1.33 1.84 -11.58
CA ARG A 25 1.34 3.08 -12.38
C ARG A 25 2.55 3.97 -12.07
N ILE A 26 2.99 4.02 -10.81
CA ILE A 26 4.19 4.78 -10.41
C ILE A 26 5.46 4.16 -11.00
N SER A 27 5.57 2.83 -11.00
CA SER A 27 6.73 2.12 -11.58
C SER A 27 6.81 2.31 -13.10
N GLN A 28 5.66 2.50 -13.75
CA GLN A 28 5.53 2.71 -15.19
C GLN A 28 5.67 4.18 -15.64
N LYS A 29 5.72 5.14 -14.72
CA LYS A 29 5.71 6.58 -15.07
C LYS A 29 7.08 7.05 -15.59
N GLY A 30 7.08 7.68 -16.77
CA GLY A 30 8.29 8.22 -17.41
C GLY A 30 9.27 7.12 -17.83
N ASP A 31 10.57 7.44 -17.89
CA ASP A 31 11.63 6.47 -18.24
C ASP A 31 11.98 5.48 -17.08
N ARG A 32 11.16 5.39 -16.03
CA ARG A 32 11.42 4.51 -14.88
C ARG A 32 11.46 3.02 -15.27
N LEU A 33 10.71 2.61 -16.29
CA LEU A 33 10.76 1.24 -16.83
C LEU A 33 12.08 0.90 -17.52
N ARG A 34 12.78 1.91 -18.05
CA ARG A 34 14.09 1.72 -18.70
C ARG A 34 15.24 1.66 -17.70
N LYS A 35 14.99 2.00 -16.43
CA LYS A 35 15.97 1.90 -15.35
C LYS A 35 15.95 0.49 -14.78
N SER A 36 17.10 -0.19 -14.85
CA SER A 36 17.32 -1.53 -14.26
C SER A 36 17.06 -1.61 -12.76
N SER A 37 16.95 -0.46 -12.07
CA SER A 37 16.71 -0.36 -10.63
C SER A 37 15.22 -0.36 -10.24
N THR A 38 14.28 -0.22 -11.17
CA THR A 38 12.85 -0.26 -10.85
C THR A 38 12.37 -1.71 -10.69
N LYS A 39 11.85 -2.08 -9.51
CA LYS A 39 11.27 -3.41 -9.25
C LYS A 39 9.96 -3.30 -8.50
N PHE A 40 8.92 -3.94 -9.01
CA PHE A 40 7.62 -4.02 -8.35
C PHE A 40 7.28 -5.47 -8.02
N SER A 41 6.79 -5.74 -6.81
CA SER A 41 6.34 -7.08 -6.44
C SER A 41 5.23 -7.06 -5.40
N VAL A 42 4.33 -8.05 -5.52
CA VAL A 42 3.30 -8.37 -4.54
C VAL A 42 3.52 -9.82 -4.13
N ALA A 43 3.70 -10.07 -2.85
CA ALA A 43 3.96 -11.42 -2.34
C ALA A 43 3.25 -11.67 -1.00
N ARG A 44 2.92 -12.93 -0.73
CA ARG A 44 2.55 -13.35 0.62
C ARG A 44 3.78 -13.31 1.52
N TYR A 45 3.64 -12.72 2.70
CA TYR A 45 4.69 -12.61 3.68
C TYR A 45 4.49 -13.68 4.76
N SER A 46 5.07 -14.86 4.55
CA SER A 46 5.25 -15.95 5.54
C SER A 46 4.08 -16.19 6.50
N GLY A 47 2.83 -16.23 5.99
CA GLY A 47 1.63 -16.45 6.80
C GLY A 47 1.15 -15.25 7.64
N LEU A 48 1.93 -14.18 7.70
CA LEU A 48 1.63 -12.95 8.45
C LEU A 48 0.79 -11.96 7.64
N GLY A 49 0.71 -12.11 6.31
CA GLY A 49 -0.12 -11.26 5.46
C GLY A 49 0.38 -11.11 4.03
N SER A 50 0.10 -9.95 3.44
CA SER A 50 0.53 -9.56 2.09
C SER A 50 1.52 -8.40 2.17
N LYS A 51 2.53 -8.42 1.30
CA LYS A 51 3.54 -7.36 1.19
C LYS A 51 3.62 -6.89 -0.26
N ILE A 52 3.41 -5.60 -0.47
CA ILE A 52 3.62 -4.91 -1.75
C ILE A 52 4.92 -4.14 -1.63
N LYS A 53 5.79 -4.25 -2.63
CA LYS A 53 7.09 -3.57 -2.69
C LYS A 53 7.23 -2.83 -4.00
N LEU A 54 7.68 -1.59 -3.92
CA LEU A 54 8.15 -0.83 -5.07
C LEU A 54 9.56 -0.32 -4.76
N TYR A 55 10.53 -0.77 -5.54
CA TYR A 55 11.87 -0.24 -5.58
C TYR A 55 11.97 0.69 -6.80
N LEU A 56 12.45 1.90 -6.56
CA LEU A 56 12.93 2.85 -7.55
C LEU A 56 14.44 3.02 -7.32
N SER A 57 15.10 3.91 -8.07
CA SER A 57 16.56 4.04 -8.03
C SER A 57 17.12 4.28 -6.63
N ASN A 58 16.59 5.28 -5.91
CA ASN A 58 17.00 5.62 -4.54
C ASN A 58 15.85 5.54 -3.54
N GLU A 59 14.67 5.08 -3.97
CA GLU A 59 13.45 5.17 -3.19
C GLU A 59 12.82 3.78 -3.07
N GLN A 60 12.32 3.42 -1.90
CA GLN A 60 11.66 2.15 -1.68
C GLN A 60 10.35 2.36 -0.92
N ILE A 61 9.27 1.77 -1.42
CA ILE A 61 7.97 1.77 -0.76
C ILE A 61 7.61 0.34 -0.39
N TYR A 62 7.15 0.17 0.85
CA TYR A 62 6.66 -1.09 1.36
C TYR A 62 5.27 -0.88 1.94
N VAL A 63 4.31 -1.68 1.48
CA VAL A 63 2.98 -1.78 2.10
C VAL A 63 2.86 -3.19 2.66
N ARG A 64 2.54 -3.30 3.94
CA ARG A 64 2.31 -4.58 4.63
C ARG A 64 0.88 -4.58 5.12
N VAL A 65 0.10 -5.57 4.69
CA VAL A 65 -1.28 -5.79 5.11
C VAL A 65 -1.32 -7.12 5.84
N PHE A 66 -1.48 -7.08 7.15
CA PHE A 66 -1.37 -8.26 8.01
C PHE A 66 -2.66 -9.08 8.03
N THR A 67 -2.55 -10.37 8.38
CA THR A 67 -3.71 -11.24 8.59
C THR A 67 -4.62 -10.70 9.69
N SER A 68 -4.04 -10.11 10.73
CA SER A 68 -4.70 -9.42 11.84
C SER A 68 -5.58 -8.23 11.41
N GLY A 69 -5.34 -7.68 10.21
CA GLY A 69 -6.01 -6.48 9.70
C GLY A 69 -5.18 -5.21 9.85
N GLU A 70 -4.04 -5.26 10.53
CA GLU A 70 -3.11 -4.13 10.62
C GLU A 70 -2.50 -3.80 9.26
N ILE A 71 -2.18 -2.52 9.05
CA ILE A 71 -1.59 -2.04 7.80
C ILE A 71 -0.47 -1.06 8.12
N ASN A 72 0.71 -1.35 7.58
CA ASN A 72 1.88 -0.51 7.71
C ASN A 72 2.42 -0.13 6.35
N ILE A 73 2.68 1.16 6.14
CA ILE A 73 3.34 1.68 4.96
C ILE A 73 4.66 2.30 5.39
N SER A 74 5.74 2.01 4.66
CA SER A 74 7.01 2.70 4.84
C SER A 74 7.58 3.16 3.51
N TYR A 75 8.19 4.34 3.54
CA TYR A 75 9.01 4.91 2.50
C TYR A 75 10.45 5.00 3.00
N TYR A 76 11.40 4.62 2.15
CA TYR A 76 12.83 4.77 2.40
C TYR A 76 13.45 5.54 1.25
N ASP A 77 14.24 6.55 1.59
CA ASP A 77 15.19 7.18 0.69
C ASP A 77 16.58 6.65 1.03
N THR A 78 17.15 5.84 0.14
CA THR A 78 18.48 5.25 0.34
C THR A 78 19.61 6.22 0.07
N PHE A 79 19.36 7.35 -0.61
CA PHE A 79 20.38 8.37 -0.84
C PHE A 79 20.64 9.18 0.42
N TYR A 80 19.59 9.59 1.13
CA TYR A 80 19.70 10.31 2.41
C TYR A 80 19.65 9.41 3.65
N GLY A 81 19.36 8.11 3.48
CA GLY A 81 19.24 7.17 4.59
C GLY A 81 18.01 7.42 5.48
N THR A 82 16.97 8.08 4.96
CA THR A 82 15.78 8.45 5.73
C THR A 82 14.65 7.46 5.56
N GLU A 83 13.90 7.22 6.64
CA GLU A 83 12.69 6.39 6.63
C GLU A 83 11.49 7.18 7.16
N THR A 84 10.37 7.10 6.45
CA THR A 84 9.07 7.58 6.94
C THR A 84 8.08 6.42 7.01
N ARG A 85 7.37 6.29 8.14
CA ARG A 85 6.37 5.24 8.35
C ARG A 85 4.99 5.84 8.58
N LYS A 86 3.95 5.13 8.12
CA LYS A 86 2.55 5.41 8.44
C LYS A 86 1.83 4.11 8.73
N GLU A 87 1.17 4.06 9.89
CA GLU A 87 0.19 3.04 10.20
C GLU A 87 -1.19 3.52 9.76
N ILE A 88 -1.99 2.63 9.18
CA ILE A 88 -3.41 2.91 8.90
C ILE A 88 -4.23 2.32 10.04
N SER A 89 -4.90 3.21 10.78
CA SER A 89 -5.77 2.87 11.89
C SER A 89 -7.20 3.37 11.65
N PRO A 90 -8.22 2.69 12.20
CA PRO A 90 -8.12 1.42 12.94
C PRO A 90 -7.81 0.24 12.01
N LYS A 91 -7.38 -0.90 12.59
CA LYS A 91 -7.13 -2.13 11.84
C LYS A 91 -8.41 -2.64 11.17
N PHE A 92 -8.27 -3.42 10.09
CA PHE A 92 -9.39 -4.04 9.41
C PHE A 92 -10.02 -5.18 10.22
N THR A 93 -11.32 -5.06 10.49
CA THR A 93 -12.14 -6.02 11.25
C THR A 93 -13.40 -6.37 10.45
N ASP A 94 -13.93 -7.56 10.69
CA ASP A 94 -15.11 -8.07 9.96
C ASP A 94 -16.34 -7.20 10.24
N GLY A 95 -17.11 -6.86 9.19
CA GLY A 95 -18.37 -6.13 9.32
C GLY A 95 -18.21 -4.74 9.92
N THR A 96 -17.03 -4.12 9.78
CA THR A 96 -16.74 -2.79 10.35
C THR A 96 -16.78 -1.69 9.29
N TYR A 97 -16.20 -1.95 8.12
CA TYR A 97 -15.97 -0.92 7.10
C TYR A 97 -16.87 -1.09 5.89
N THR A 98 -17.39 0.00 5.36
CA THR A 98 -18.03 0.03 4.04
C THR A 98 -16.99 0.21 2.94
N GLU A 99 -17.35 -0.08 1.69
CA GLU A 99 -16.46 0.13 0.54
C GLU A 99 -15.96 1.58 0.45
N ASN A 100 -16.81 2.56 0.75
CA ASN A 100 -16.47 3.98 0.66
C ASN A 100 -15.47 4.39 1.75
N GLU A 101 -15.60 3.89 2.97
CA GLU A 101 -14.62 4.11 4.04
C GLU A 101 -13.25 3.56 3.67
N VAL A 102 -13.21 2.34 3.10
CA VAL A 102 -11.97 1.73 2.63
C VAL A 102 -11.35 2.55 1.49
N LYS A 103 -12.16 3.07 0.56
CA LYS A 103 -11.69 3.98 -0.51
C LYS A 103 -11.08 5.26 0.04
N LEU A 104 -11.61 5.82 1.14
CA LEU A 104 -11.03 7.00 1.80
C LEU A 104 -9.66 6.66 2.40
N MET A 105 -9.53 5.53 3.10
CA MET A 105 -8.24 5.08 3.64
C MET A 105 -7.20 4.82 2.53
N ILE A 106 -7.63 4.25 1.40
CA ILE A 106 -6.79 4.09 0.21
C ILE A 106 -6.34 5.45 -0.31
N LYS A 107 -7.24 6.44 -0.40
CA LYS A 107 -6.92 7.79 -0.88
C LYS A 107 -5.88 8.47 0.03
N GLU A 108 -6.00 8.33 1.34
CA GLU A 108 -5.01 8.84 2.30
C GLU A 108 -3.66 8.14 2.18
N THR A 109 -3.67 6.83 1.94
CA THR A 109 -2.44 6.05 1.71
C THR A 109 -1.74 6.50 0.43
N LYS A 110 -2.50 6.68 -0.66
CA LYS A 110 -1.99 7.22 -1.93
C LYS A 110 -1.42 8.63 -1.74
N LYS A 111 -2.05 9.47 -0.92
CA LYS A 111 -1.56 10.82 -0.57
C LYS A 111 -0.21 10.74 0.14
N PHE A 112 -0.09 9.91 1.18
CA PHE A 112 1.18 9.69 1.89
C PHE A 112 2.30 9.27 0.93
N ILE A 113 2.07 8.25 0.10
CA ILE A 113 3.05 7.76 -0.87
C ILE A 113 3.48 8.88 -1.84
N ARG A 114 2.53 9.65 -2.36
CA ARG A 114 2.81 10.75 -3.27
C ARG A 114 3.64 11.86 -2.62
N GLU A 115 3.39 12.15 -1.34
CA GLU A 115 4.11 13.17 -0.59
C GLU A 115 5.53 12.71 -0.24
N SER A 116 5.73 11.42 0.02
CA SER A 116 7.06 10.86 0.24
C SER A 116 7.94 10.81 -1.01
N LEU A 117 7.34 10.72 -2.21
CA LEU A 117 8.03 10.66 -3.50
C LEU A 117 8.26 12.05 -4.17
N ARG A 118 7.99 13.14 -3.46
CA ARG A 118 8.18 14.51 -3.97
C ARG A 118 9.59 15.00 -3.75
#